data_AF-A0A7C6F356-F1
#
_entry.id   AF-A0A7C6F356-F1
#
_cell.length_a   1.000
_cell.length_b   1.000
_cell.length_c   1.000
_cell.angle_alpha   90.00
_cell.angle_beta   90.00
_cell.angle_gamma   90.00
#
_symmetry.space_group_name_H-M   'P 1'
#
loop_
_entity.id
_entity.type
_entity.pdbx_description
1 polymer ?
#
loop_
_entity_poly.entity_id
_entity_poly.type
_entity_poly.pdbx_seq_one_letter_code
_entity_poly.pdbx_strand_id
1 'polypeptide(L)'
;MATISSHGVKSFSLVSDDWIPVAYISGHKLVSLSRLFEDAADIQDVVLPPLERVAIMRLLICITHAALNGPKKSQDWLSCRDRIQPEVKAYLQKWCARLNLFGSHPFLQIANLQPASNTLPLDKLNLAWASGNNHTLFDHQALTGEREIPYSDLARCLLVIQCFHPGGLCSNVVWNGQKIEKSTNQAPCVESGALLSILIGSNLLDTIHLNLVPED
;
A
#
# COMPACT_ATOMS: atom_id res chain seq x y z
N MET A 1 -12.37 -23.57 0.67
CA MET A 1 -13.50 -22.61 0.56
C MET A 1 -13.51 -21.79 1.83
N ALA A 2 -12.98 -20.57 1.84
CA ALA A 2 -12.99 -19.73 3.03
C ALA A 2 -14.42 -19.22 3.27
N THR A 3 -15.04 -19.67 4.35
CA THR A 3 -16.39 -19.31 4.78
C THR A 3 -16.37 -17.87 5.29
N ILE A 4 -16.94 -16.94 4.52
CA ILE A 4 -17.15 -15.57 4.98
C ILE A 4 -18.35 -15.60 5.93
N SER A 5 -18.09 -15.61 7.24
CA SER A 5 -19.10 -15.37 8.28
C SER A 5 -19.74 -14.00 8.09
N SER A 6 -21.07 -13.97 8.21
CA SER A 6 -21.95 -12.83 7.94
C SER A 6 -22.26 -11.98 9.18
N HIS A 7 -22.44 -10.66 8.97
CA HIS A 7 -23.08 -9.65 9.85
C HIS A 7 -22.20 -8.71 10.71
N GLY A 8 -21.26 -8.04 10.05
CA GLY A 8 -20.75 -6.71 10.40
C GLY A 8 -20.19 -6.07 9.13
N VAL A 9 -20.33 -4.76 8.92
CA VAL A 9 -19.62 -4.10 7.82
C VAL A 9 -18.12 -4.29 8.10
N LYS A 10 -17.45 -5.16 7.32
CA LYS A 10 -16.00 -5.31 7.40
C LYS A 10 -15.40 -3.93 7.16
N SER A 11 -14.61 -3.45 8.11
CA SER A 11 -13.96 -2.15 8.06
C SER A 11 -12.52 -2.33 8.51
N PHE A 12 -11.60 -1.73 7.77
CA PHE A 12 -10.18 -1.66 8.11
C PHE A 12 -9.64 -0.34 7.58
N SER A 13 -9.58 0.65 8.47
CA SER A 13 -9.13 2.01 8.19
C SER A 13 -7.62 2.09 8.29
N LEU A 14 -6.95 2.35 7.18
CA LEU A 14 -5.49 2.54 7.14
C LEU A 14 -5.03 3.74 7.99
N VAL A 15 -5.95 4.65 8.32
CA VAL A 15 -5.69 5.82 9.15
C VAL A 15 -5.58 5.47 10.64
N SER A 16 -6.40 4.53 11.12
CA SER A 16 -6.57 4.26 12.55
C SER A 16 -6.20 2.84 12.98
N ASP A 17 -6.34 1.85 12.11
CA ASP A 17 -5.95 0.47 12.39
C ASP A 17 -4.45 0.28 12.12
N ASP A 18 -3.78 -0.54 12.92
CA ASP A 18 -2.33 -0.74 12.82
C ASP A 18 -1.97 -1.73 11.70
N TRP A 19 -1.09 -1.32 10.78
CA TRP A 19 -0.76 -2.13 9.60
C TRP A 19 0.65 -1.95 9.03
N ILE A 20 1.36 -0.89 9.42
CA ILE A 20 2.72 -0.61 8.93
C ILE A 20 3.71 -0.99 10.04
N PRO A 21 4.56 -2.02 9.84
CA PRO A 21 5.62 -2.35 10.78
C PRO A 21 6.73 -1.29 10.73
N VAL A 22 7.08 -0.76 11.90
CA VAL A 22 8.10 0.28 12.08
C VAL A 22 9.06 -0.08 13.21
N ALA A 23 10.26 0.48 13.17
CA ALA A 23 11.27 0.36 14.21
C ALA A 23 11.37 1.67 14.99
N TYR A 24 11.17 1.58 16.30
CA TYR A 24 11.55 2.61 17.27
C TYR A 24 12.83 2.17 17.98
N ILE A 25 13.48 3.10 18.69
CA ILE A 25 14.59 2.77 19.62
C ILE A 25 14.13 1.71 20.66
N SER A 26 12.87 1.77 21.08
CA SER A 26 12.29 0.83 22.04
C SER A 26 11.92 -0.55 21.46
N GLY A 27 12.05 -0.76 20.15
CA GLY A 27 11.68 -1.99 19.46
C GLY A 27 10.66 -1.80 18.33
N HIS A 28 10.18 -2.91 17.78
CA HIS A 28 9.33 -2.93 16.59
C HIS A 28 7.86 -2.97 16.94
N LYS A 29 7.02 -2.26 16.18
CA LYS A 29 5.56 -2.23 16.35
C LYS A 29 4.86 -2.11 14.99
N LEU A 30 3.62 -2.59 14.91
CA LEU A 30 2.72 -2.16 13.84
C LEU A 30 2.06 -0.84 14.27
N VAL A 31 1.92 0.08 13.31
CA VAL A 31 1.27 1.37 13.51
C VAL A 31 0.32 1.71 12.36
N SER A 32 -0.69 2.52 12.65
CA SER A 32 -1.57 3.14 11.66
C SER A 32 -0.90 4.32 10.95
N LEU A 33 -1.50 4.83 9.85
CA LEU A 33 -0.96 6.03 9.19
C LEU A 33 -0.97 7.25 10.11
N SER A 34 -2.02 7.43 10.94
CA SER A 34 -2.08 8.55 11.88
C SER A 34 -0.92 8.49 12.87
N ARG A 35 -0.67 7.31 13.46
CA ARG A 35 0.40 7.15 14.44
C ARG A 35 1.78 7.24 13.79
N LEU A 36 1.95 6.69 12.59
CA LEU A 36 3.20 6.78 11.83
C LEU A 36 3.63 8.23 11.60
N PHE A 37 2.72 9.10 11.16
CA PHE A 37 3.05 10.50 10.93
C PHE A 37 3.18 11.31 12.23
N GLU A 38 2.42 10.97 13.28
CA GLU A 38 2.58 11.59 14.61
C GLU A 38 3.96 11.31 15.21
N ASP A 39 4.47 10.09 15.04
CA ASP A 39 5.74 9.64 15.60
C ASP A 39 6.91 9.68 14.61
N ALA A 40 6.74 10.26 13.42
CA ALA A 40 7.71 10.11 12.34
C ALA A 40 9.14 10.56 12.72
N ALA A 41 9.28 11.50 13.66
CA ALA A 41 10.58 11.94 14.19
C ALA A 41 11.25 10.92 15.15
N ASP A 42 10.46 10.05 15.78
CA ASP A 42 10.91 9.04 16.75
C ASP A 42 11.05 7.63 16.12
N ILE A 43 10.48 7.43 14.93
CA ILE A 43 10.61 6.20 14.15
C ILE A 43 11.93 6.20 13.39
N GLN A 44 12.74 5.16 13.58
CA GLN A 44 14.01 4.99 12.89
C GLN A 44 13.79 4.62 11.42
N ASP A 45 12.91 3.65 11.14
CA ASP A 45 12.60 3.20 9.78
C ASP A 45 11.34 2.32 9.70
N VAL A 46 10.82 2.08 8.50
CA VAL A 46 9.81 1.04 8.20
C VAL A 46 10.49 -0.34 8.06
N VAL A 47 9.93 -1.36 8.69
CA VAL A 47 10.51 -2.72 8.75
C VAL A 47 9.80 -3.63 7.75
N LEU A 48 10.15 -3.50 6.48
CA LEU A 48 9.42 -4.12 5.37
C LEU A 48 10.35 -4.77 4.34
N PRO A 49 9.91 -5.86 3.67
CA PRO A 49 10.58 -6.39 2.48
C PRO A 49 10.70 -5.34 1.37
N PRO A 50 11.63 -5.48 0.41
CA PRO A 50 11.94 -4.43 -0.56
C PRO A 50 10.74 -3.87 -1.33
N LEU A 51 9.85 -4.72 -1.86
CA LEU A 51 8.68 -4.26 -2.64
C LEU A 51 7.67 -3.52 -1.76
N GLU A 52 7.39 -4.04 -0.56
CA GLU A 52 6.51 -3.40 0.41
C GLU A 52 7.09 -2.05 0.87
N ARG A 53 8.41 -2.01 1.14
CA ARG A 53 9.11 -0.79 1.53
C ARG A 53 8.94 0.30 0.48
N VAL A 54 9.17 -0.01 -0.80
CA VAL A 54 9.01 0.98 -1.87
C VAL A 54 7.55 1.42 -2.01
N ALA A 55 6.60 0.48 -1.99
CA ALA A 55 5.19 0.80 -2.12
C ALA A 55 4.69 1.68 -0.97
N ILE A 56 5.10 1.39 0.26
CA ILE A 56 4.79 2.21 1.45
C ILE A 56 5.44 3.58 1.36
N MET A 57 6.74 3.67 1.05
CA MET A 57 7.41 4.97 0.94
C MET A 57 6.76 5.85 -0.13
N ARG A 58 6.37 5.29 -1.28
CA ARG A 58 5.63 6.01 -2.32
C ARG A 58 4.28 6.52 -1.81
N LEU A 59 3.52 5.69 -1.07
CA LEU A 59 2.27 6.13 -0.45
C LEU A 59 2.48 7.30 0.52
N LEU A 60 3.48 7.20 1.41
CA LEU A 60 3.79 8.25 2.40
C LEU A 60 4.19 9.57 1.72
N ILE A 61 5.02 9.49 0.67
CA ILE A 61 5.42 10.63 -0.16
C ILE A 61 4.19 11.25 -0.85
N CYS A 62 3.32 10.45 -1.47
CA CYS A 62 2.10 10.94 -2.12
C CYS A 62 1.13 11.61 -1.14
N ILE A 63 0.92 11.02 0.05
CA ILE A 63 0.10 11.64 1.10
C ILE A 63 0.70 12.98 1.52
N THR A 64 2.02 13.04 1.71
CA THR A 64 2.71 14.25 2.12
C THR A 64 2.64 15.34 1.05
N HIS A 65 2.84 14.99 -0.23
CA HIS A 65 2.64 15.93 -1.33
C HIS A 65 1.22 16.49 -1.37
N ALA A 66 0.21 15.61 -1.25
CA ALA A 66 -1.19 16.01 -1.30
C ALA A 66 -1.60 16.85 -0.08
N ALA A 67 -1.03 16.56 1.09
CA ALA A 67 -1.27 17.33 2.32
C ALA A 67 -0.64 18.73 2.25
N LEU A 68 0.60 18.83 1.78
CA LEU A 68 1.31 20.10 1.63
C LEU A 68 0.84 20.93 0.43
N ASN A 69 0.18 20.29 -0.56
CA ASN A 69 -0.04 20.85 -1.89
C ASN A 69 1.28 21.37 -2.51
N GLY A 70 2.34 20.55 -2.40
CA GLY A 70 3.72 20.89 -2.75
C GLY A 70 4.71 19.82 -2.30
N PRO A 71 6.01 20.12 -2.14
CA PRO A 71 6.61 21.42 -2.39
C PRO A 71 6.64 21.76 -3.88
N LYS A 72 6.28 23.00 -4.22
CA LYS A 72 6.26 23.44 -5.63
C LYS A 72 7.61 23.92 -6.13
N LYS A 73 8.47 24.30 -5.18
CA LYS A 73 9.79 24.85 -5.45
C LYS A 73 10.82 24.30 -4.50
N SER A 74 12.07 24.24 -4.95
CA SER A 74 13.21 23.86 -4.09
C SER A 74 13.28 24.65 -2.77
N GLN A 75 12.94 25.94 -2.77
CA GLN A 75 12.91 26.76 -1.54
C GLN A 75 11.79 26.36 -0.57
N ASP A 76 10.63 25.95 -1.09
CA ASP A 76 9.53 25.43 -0.26
C ASP A 76 9.93 24.08 0.34
N TRP A 77 10.58 23.22 -0.46
CA TRP A 77 11.13 21.96 0.04
C TRP A 77 12.07 22.14 1.22
N LEU A 78 12.99 23.12 1.19
CA LEU A 78 13.90 23.39 2.30
C LEU A 78 13.21 23.76 3.63
N SER A 79 11.98 24.27 3.58
CA SER A 79 11.25 24.80 4.74
C SER A 79 9.99 24.01 5.11
N CYS A 80 9.58 23.03 4.30
CA CYS A 80 8.31 22.33 4.50
C CYS A 80 8.35 21.24 5.56
N ARG A 81 9.54 20.84 6.04
CA ARG A 81 9.71 19.71 6.98
C ARG A 81 8.81 19.82 8.21
N ASP A 82 8.81 20.96 8.89
CA ASP A 82 8.05 21.16 10.13
C ASP A 82 6.53 21.26 9.88
N ARG A 83 6.12 21.48 8.62
CA ARG A 83 4.72 21.49 8.20
C ARG A 83 4.19 20.08 7.90
N ILE A 84 5.06 19.09 7.64
CA ILE A 84 4.63 17.74 7.23
C ILE A 84 3.63 17.14 8.22
N GLN A 85 3.98 17.02 9.50
CA GLN A 85 3.14 16.34 10.49
C GLN A 85 1.77 17.03 10.69
N PRO A 86 1.68 18.35 10.93
CA PRO A 86 0.38 18.99 11.13
C PRO A 86 -0.49 18.97 9.86
N GLU A 87 0.07 19.19 8.67
CA GLU A 87 -0.69 19.19 7.41
C GLU A 87 -1.16 17.78 7.05
N VAL A 88 -0.31 16.76 7.21
CA VAL A 88 -0.70 15.36 6.98
C VAL A 88 -1.77 14.92 7.97
N LYS A 89 -1.69 15.31 9.25
CA LYS A 89 -2.75 15.03 10.23
C LYS A 89 -4.10 15.58 9.76
N ALA A 90 -4.16 16.83 9.33
CA ALA A 90 -5.38 17.44 8.80
C ALA A 90 -5.87 16.72 7.52
N TYR A 91 -4.94 16.35 6.63
CA TYR A 91 -5.25 15.61 5.41
C TYR A 91 -5.86 14.23 5.68
N LEU A 92 -5.25 13.44 6.58
CA LEU A 92 -5.75 12.12 6.96
C LEU A 92 -7.12 12.20 7.63
N GLN A 93 -7.36 13.21 8.47
CA GLN A 93 -8.68 13.45 9.06
C GLN A 93 -9.74 13.74 7.98
N LYS A 94 -9.41 14.60 7.01
CA LYS A 94 -10.29 14.95 5.89
C LYS A 94 -10.62 13.75 5.01
N TRP A 95 -9.64 12.88 4.74
CA TRP A 95 -9.75 11.78 3.78
C TRP A 95 -9.92 10.40 4.41
N CYS A 96 -10.14 10.31 5.72
CA CYS A 96 -10.25 9.06 6.46
C CYS A 96 -11.20 8.04 5.80
N ALA A 97 -12.37 8.49 5.36
CA ALA A 97 -13.36 7.63 4.69
C ALA A 97 -12.88 7.00 3.37
N ARG A 98 -11.88 7.58 2.70
CA ARG A 98 -11.30 7.08 1.44
C ARG A 98 -10.08 6.18 1.65
N LEU A 99 -9.60 6.09 2.89
CA LEU A 99 -8.46 5.29 3.31
C LEU A 99 -8.92 4.04 4.08
N ASN A 100 -10.10 3.51 3.74
CA ASN A 100 -10.61 2.25 4.29
C ASN A 100 -10.48 1.14 3.24
N LEU A 101 -9.93 -0.01 3.62
CA LEU A 101 -9.69 -1.15 2.72
C LEU A 101 -11.01 -1.73 2.19
N PHE A 102 -12.10 -1.60 2.94
CA PHE A 102 -13.42 -2.10 2.60
C PHE A 102 -14.47 -0.96 2.65
N GLY A 103 -15.63 -1.20 2.05
CA GLY A 103 -16.75 -0.25 2.05
C GLY A 103 -17.16 0.18 0.64
N SER A 104 -17.89 1.29 0.53
CA SER A 104 -18.40 1.81 -0.75
C SER A 104 -17.33 2.45 -1.63
N HIS A 105 -16.27 2.95 -1.02
CA HIS A 105 -15.11 3.55 -1.70
C HIS A 105 -13.82 2.87 -1.22
N PRO A 106 -13.65 1.56 -1.50
CA PRO A 106 -12.54 0.78 -0.98
C PRO A 106 -11.22 1.33 -1.52
N PHE A 107 -10.24 1.48 -0.63
CA PHE A 107 -8.94 2.05 -0.94
C PHE A 107 -8.27 1.29 -2.08
N LEU A 108 -7.89 2.03 -3.14
CA LEU A 108 -7.23 1.54 -4.35
C LEU A 108 -7.87 0.29 -4.99
N GLN A 109 -9.20 0.17 -4.89
CA GLN A 109 -9.98 -0.93 -5.43
C GLN A 109 -11.18 -0.42 -6.22
N ILE A 110 -11.71 -1.27 -7.09
CA ILE A 110 -12.92 -1.00 -7.88
C ILE A 110 -14.10 -1.69 -7.19
N ALA A 111 -14.96 -0.93 -6.52
CA ALA A 111 -16.03 -1.46 -5.66
C ALA A 111 -17.04 -2.36 -6.40
N ASN A 112 -17.27 -2.10 -7.68
CA ASN A 112 -18.26 -2.79 -8.50
C ASN A 112 -17.64 -3.72 -9.56
N LEU A 113 -16.41 -4.19 -9.31
CA LEU A 113 -15.77 -5.21 -10.12
C LEU A 113 -16.34 -6.58 -9.80
N GLN A 114 -16.82 -7.32 -10.80
CA GLN A 114 -17.41 -8.64 -10.62
C GLN A 114 -16.59 -9.72 -11.34
N PRO A 115 -16.36 -10.89 -10.74
CA PRO A 115 -15.74 -12.00 -11.45
C PRO A 115 -16.68 -12.50 -12.56
N ALA A 116 -16.16 -12.73 -13.76
CA ALA A 116 -16.97 -13.32 -14.84
C ALA A 116 -17.11 -14.85 -14.71
N SER A 117 -16.26 -15.47 -13.88
CA SER A 117 -16.34 -16.89 -13.53
C SER A 117 -16.03 -17.06 -12.04
N ASN A 118 -14.81 -17.49 -11.71
CA ASN A 118 -14.40 -17.76 -10.34
C ASN A 118 -13.57 -16.60 -9.78
N THR A 119 -13.75 -16.33 -8.49
CA THR A 119 -12.85 -15.45 -7.74
C THR A 119 -11.46 -16.07 -7.65
N LEU A 120 -10.43 -15.24 -7.73
CA LEU A 120 -9.06 -15.65 -7.49
C LEU A 120 -8.80 -15.80 -5.97
N PRO A 121 -7.91 -16.72 -5.57
CA PRO A 121 -7.47 -16.80 -4.19
C PRO A 121 -6.66 -15.55 -3.81
N LEU A 122 -6.74 -15.16 -2.52
CA LEU A 122 -6.12 -13.94 -1.98
C LEU A 122 -4.59 -13.99 -2.00
N ASP A 123 -4.00 -15.18 -1.92
CA ASP A 123 -2.55 -15.41 -1.99
C ASP A 123 -1.92 -14.89 -3.29
N LYS A 124 -2.68 -14.76 -4.38
CA LYS A 124 -2.23 -14.11 -5.62
C LYS A 124 -1.85 -12.64 -5.47
N LEU A 125 -2.29 -11.97 -4.41
CA LEU A 125 -1.89 -10.60 -4.13
C LEU A 125 -0.47 -10.52 -3.55
N ASN A 126 0.07 -11.62 -3.02
CA ASN A 126 1.43 -11.67 -2.53
C ASN A 126 2.37 -12.19 -3.63
N LEU A 127 3.16 -11.30 -4.23
CA LEU A 127 4.07 -11.63 -5.32
C LEU A 127 5.18 -12.61 -4.93
N ALA A 128 5.46 -12.79 -3.64
CA ALA A 128 6.47 -13.73 -3.15
C ALA A 128 5.91 -15.14 -2.91
N TRP A 129 4.59 -15.32 -2.93
CA TRP A 129 3.94 -16.58 -2.62
C TRP A 129 3.69 -17.42 -3.87
N ALA A 130 3.85 -18.73 -3.73
CA ALA A 130 3.47 -19.68 -4.76
C ALA A 130 1.93 -19.74 -4.83
N SER A 131 1.37 -19.21 -5.91
CA SER A 131 -0.08 -19.16 -6.13
C SER A 131 -0.43 -19.47 -7.59
N GLY A 132 -1.63 -19.99 -7.83
CA GLY A 132 -2.09 -20.37 -9.17
C GLY A 132 -1.24 -21.47 -9.81
N ASN A 133 -0.54 -21.15 -10.91
CA ASN A 133 0.25 -22.11 -11.67
C ASN A 133 1.75 -22.09 -11.28
N ASN A 134 2.14 -21.30 -10.26
CA ASN A 134 3.52 -21.22 -9.82
C ASN A 134 3.94 -22.51 -9.09
N HIS A 135 5.19 -22.94 -9.28
CA HIS A 135 5.78 -24.02 -8.50
C HIS A 135 5.89 -23.64 -7.02
N THR A 136 5.67 -24.60 -6.13
CA THR A 136 5.68 -24.42 -4.67
C THR A 136 7.11 -24.43 -4.08
N LEU A 137 8.09 -23.88 -4.80
CA LEU A 137 9.49 -23.89 -4.39
C LEU A 137 9.65 -23.11 -3.08
N PHE A 138 10.09 -23.80 -2.03
CA PHE A 138 10.22 -23.27 -0.66
C PHE A 138 8.91 -22.72 -0.05
N ASP A 139 7.76 -23.11 -0.61
CA ASP A 139 6.45 -22.62 -0.16
C ASP A 139 5.42 -23.75 -0.08
N HIS A 140 5.66 -24.70 0.83
CA HIS A 140 4.80 -25.88 1.01
C HIS A 140 3.40 -25.54 1.51
N GLN A 141 3.19 -24.36 2.12
CA GLN A 141 1.87 -23.88 2.51
C GLN A 141 0.96 -23.61 1.30
N ALA A 142 1.49 -23.59 0.06
CA ALA A 142 0.68 -23.51 -1.16
C ALA A 142 -0.15 -24.77 -1.40
N LEU A 143 0.33 -25.91 -0.89
CA LEU A 143 -0.30 -27.22 -1.13
C LEU A 143 -1.56 -27.43 -0.30
N THR A 144 -1.70 -26.70 0.81
CA THR A 144 -2.85 -26.85 1.73
C THR A 144 -4.07 -26.03 1.29
N GLY A 145 -3.88 -25.00 0.46
CA GLY A 145 -4.98 -24.18 -0.09
C GLY A 145 -5.70 -23.26 0.92
N GLU A 146 -5.18 -23.14 2.14
CA GLU A 146 -5.82 -22.45 3.28
C GLU A 146 -4.88 -21.41 3.89
N ARG A 147 -4.57 -20.35 3.14
CA ARG A 147 -3.82 -19.21 3.70
C ARG A 147 -4.75 -18.13 4.18
N GLU A 148 -4.68 -17.85 5.47
CA GLU A 148 -5.24 -16.63 6.03
C GLU A 148 -4.25 -15.49 5.86
N ILE A 149 -4.73 -14.36 5.35
CA ILE A 149 -3.93 -13.14 5.19
C ILE A 149 -4.54 -12.08 6.11
N PRO A 150 -3.83 -11.61 7.13
CA PRO A 150 -4.27 -10.49 7.96
C PRO A 150 -4.61 -9.27 7.10
N TYR A 151 -5.58 -8.45 7.52
CA TYR A 151 -5.94 -7.24 6.76
C TYR A 151 -4.81 -6.23 6.65
N SER A 152 -3.94 -6.18 7.67
CA SER A 152 -2.69 -5.41 7.64
C SER A 152 -1.81 -5.83 6.47
N ASP A 153 -1.62 -7.14 6.28
CA ASP A 153 -0.82 -7.72 5.20
C ASP A 153 -1.50 -7.53 3.84
N LEU A 154 -2.83 -7.67 3.80
CA LEU A 154 -3.62 -7.45 2.58
C LEU A 154 -3.49 -6.02 2.06
N ALA A 155 -3.50 -5.03 2.95
CA ALA A 155 -3.29 -3.63 2.58
C ALA A 155 -1.91 -3.40 1.95
N ARG A 156 -0.86 -4.03 2.49
CA ARG A 156 0.50 -3.95 1.95
C ARG A 156 0.62 -4.71 0.62
N CYS A 157 0.05 -5.90 0.51
CA CYS A 157 0.01 -6.67 -0.73
C CYS A 157 -0.70 -5.90 -1.85
N LEU A 158 -1.83 -5.25 -1.56
CA LEU A 158 -2.55 -4.41 -2.52
C LEU A 158 -1.66 -3.29 -3.06
N LEU A 159 -0.94 -2.56 -2.18
CA LEU A 159 -0.02 -1.51 -2.60
C LEU A 159 1.13 -2.04 -3.45
N VAL A 160 1.67 -3.21 -3.09
CA VAL A 160 2.70 -3.89 -3.87
C VAL A 160 2.20 -4.22 -5.27
N ILE A 161 1.01 -4.80 -5.42
CA ILE A 161 0.42 -5.11 -6.73
C ILE A 161 0.24 -3.83 -7.56
N GLN A 162 -0.27 -2.76 -6.96
CA GLN A 162 -0.46 -1.48 -7.67
C GLN A 162 0.86 -0.87 -8.15
N CYS A 163 1.99 -1.16 -7.49
CA CYS A 163 3.30 -0.66 -7.89
C CYS A 163 4.05 -1.63 -8.82
N PHE A 164 3.94 -2.94 -8.60
CA PHE A 164 4.88 -3.95 -9.11
C PHE A 164 4.23 -5.12 -9.86
N HIS A 165 2.94 -5.08 -10.17
CA HIS A 165 2.33 -6.13 -10.99
C HIS A 165 3.08 -6.26 -12.35
N PRO A 166 3.52 -7.47 -12.74
CA PRO A 166 4.34 -7.67 -13.95
C PRO A 166 3.56 -7.56 -15.25
N GLY A 167 2.23 -7.40 -15.18
CA GLY A 167 1.34 -7.45 -16.34
C GLY A 167 1.05 -8.88 -16.80
N GLY A 168 0.42 -9.01 -17.96
CA GLY A 168 0.07 -10.29 -18.56
C GLY A 168 -1.39 -10.69 -18.35
N LEU A 169 -1.67 -12.00 -18.48
CA LEU A 169 -3.04 -12.51 -18.48
C LEU A 169 -3.62 -12.64 -17.06
N CYS A 170 -4.71 -11.92 -16.82
CA CYS A 170 -5.51 -11.97 -15.60
C CYS A 170 -6.84 -12.72 -15.82
N SER A 171 -7.55 -12.98 -14.71
CA SER A 171 -8.89 -13.57 -14.74
C SER A 171 -9.90 -12.68 -15.46
N ASN A 172 -10.92 -13.27 -16.08
CA ASN A 172 -12.01 -12.51 -16.66
C ASN A 172 -12.78 -11.76 -15.55
N VAL A 173 -12.95 -10.46 -15.72
CA VAL A 173 -13.78 -9.63 -14.86
C VAL A 173 -14.78 -8.83 -15.70
N VAL A 174 -15.90 -8.48 -15.08
CA VAL A 174 -16.91 -7.58 -15.61
C VAL A 174 -16.90 -6.32 -14.77
N TRP A 175 -16.82 -5.17 -15.43
CA TRP A 175 -16.91 -3.86 -14.81
C TRP A 175 -17.96 -3.03 -15.53
N ASN A 176 -18.92 -2.47 -14.79
CA ASN A 176 -20.06 -1.73 -15.35
C ASN A 176 -20.81 -2.50 -16.46
N GLY A 177 -20.97 -3.81 -16.31
CA GLY A 177 -21.63 -4.68 -17.29
C GLY A 177 -20.80 -5.01 -18.53
N GLN A 178 -19.58 -4.48 -18.64
CA GLN A 178 -18.67 -4.75 -19.75
C GLN A 178 -17.58 -5.72 -19.32
N LYS A 179 -17.32 -6.71 -20.18
CA LYS A 179 -16.20 -7.64 -19.97
C LYS A 179 -14.89 -6.90 -20.23
N ILE A 180 -13.98 -6.95 -19.28
CA ILE A 180 -12.66 -6.33 -19.39
C ILE A 180 -11.69 -7.30 -20.06
N GLU A 181 -10.78 -6.75 -20.85
CA GLU A 181 -9.71 -7.51 -21.48
C GLU A 181 -8.85 -8.23 -20.43
N LYS A 182 -8.42 -9.46 -20.76
CA LYS A 182 -7.60 -10.25 -19.85
C LYS A 182 -6.17 -9.76 -19.76
N SER A 183 -5.68 -9.08 -20.80
CA SER A 183 -4.30 -8.63 -20.84
C SER A 183 -4.16 -7.35 -20.03
N THR A 184 -3.22 -7.35 -19.11
CA THR A 184 -2.89 -6.17 -18.28
C THR A 184 -1.48 -5.70 -18.57
N ASN A 185 -1.28 -4.39 -18.46
CA ASN A 185 0.04 -3.79 -18.59
C ASN A 185 0.85 -3.96 -17.30
N GLN A 186 2.15 -3.71 -17.40
CA GLN A 186 3.03 -3.61 -16.24
C GLN A 186 2.62 -2.45 -15.34
N ALA A 187 2.80 -2.62 -14.03
CA ALA A 187 2.62 -1.56 -13.08
C ALA A 187 3.79 -0.54 -13.14
N PRO A 188 3.59 0.71 -12.65
CA PRO A 188 4.52 1.82 -12.91
C PRO A 188 5.94 1.63 -12.39
N CYS A 189 6.17 0.77 -11.39
CA CYS A 189 7.52 0.51 -10.87
C CYS A 189 8.24 -0.66 -11.58
N VAL A 190 7.58 -1.33 -12.53
CA VAL A 190 8.17 -2.37 -13.39
C VAL A 190 8.38 -1.84 -14.81
N GLU A 191 7.48 -0.97 -15.26
CA GLU A 191 7.53 -0.37 -16.59
C GLU A 191 8.92 0.20 -16.90
N SER A 192 9.46 -0.18 -18.06
CA SER A 192 10.77 0.25 -18.56
C SER A 192 11.98 -0.05 -17.65
N GLY A 193 11.87 -0.93 -16.66
CA GLY A 193 13.00 -1.36 -15.82
C GLY A 193 13.48 -0.27 -14.86
N ALA A 194 12.56 0.42 -14.20
CA ALA A 194 12.86 1.53 -13.30
C ALA A 194 13.88 1.16 -12.20
N LEU A 195 14.90 2.02 -12.04
CA LEU A 195 15.76 2.02 -10.85
C LEU A 195 15.10 2.86 -9.77
N LEU A 196 14.88 2.27 -8.59
CA LEU A 196 14.22 2.93 -7.47
C LEU A 196 15.24 3.20 -6.38
N SER A 197 15.39 4.46 -5.99
CA SER A 197 16.28 4.90 -4.92
C SER A 197 15.49 5.69 -3.89
N ILE A 198 15.73 5.41 -2.61
CA ILE A 198 15.10 6.09 -1.48
C ILE A 198 16.23 6.62 -0.60
N LEU A 199 16.27 7.92 -0.38
CA LEU A 199 17.21 8.54 0.55
C LEU A 199 16.78 8.24 1.98
N ILE A 200 17.71 7.81 2.84
CA ILE A 200 17.43 7.47 4.24
C ILE A 200 17.96 8.60 5.12
N GLY A 201 17.07 9.20 5.92
CA GLY A 201 17.40 10.24 6.88
C GLY A 201 17.73 9.70 8.27
N SER A 202 17.79 10.59 9.28
CA SER A 202 18.07 10.17 10.66
C SER A 202 16.87 9.50 11.35
N ASN A 203 15.67 9.77 10.83
CA ASN A 203 14.39 9.20 11.24
C ASN A 203 13.45 9.15 10.02
N LEU A 204 12.24 8.62 10.20
CA LEU A 204 11.26 8.50 9.13
C LEU A 204 10.78 9.86 8.61
N LEU A 205 10.67 10.88 9.47
CA LEU A 205 10.29 12.23 9.04
C LEU A 205 11.32 12.82 8.06
N ASP A 206 12.61 12.71 8.39
CA ASP A 206 13.70 13.12 7.50
C ASP A 206 13.70 12.31 6.21
N THR A 207 13.48 11.00 6.32
CA THR A 207 13.40 10.10 5.15
C THR A 207 12.27 10.55 4.22
N ILE A 208 11.07 10.84 4.74
CA ILE A 208 9.96 11.34 3.92
C ILE A 208 10.35 12.69 3.28
N HIS A 209 10.82 13.65 4.09
CA HIS A 209 11.21 14.98 3.64
C HIS A 209 12.26 14.95 2.53
N LEU A 210 13.33 14.16 2.68
CA LEU A 210 14.40 14.01 1.69
C LEU A 210 13.92 13.46 0.34
N ASN A 211 12.82 12.72 0.31
CA ASN A 211 12.27 12.14 -0.90
C ASN A 211 11.07 12.92 -1.48
N LEU A 212 10.75 14.11 -0.94
CA LEU A 212 9.76 15.02 -1.54
C LEU A 212 10.41 15.79 -2.69
N VAL A 213 10.20 15.32 -3.92
CA VAL A 213 10.77 16.00 -5.10
C VAL A 213 9.92 17.24 -5.44
N PRO A 214 10.51 18.45 -5.53
CA PRO A 214 9.78 19.64 -5.98
C PRO A 214 9.20 19.49 -7.39
N GLU A 215 8.14 20.23 -7.71
CA GLU A 215 7.52 20.22 -9.04
C GLU A 215 8.36 20.95 -10.13
N ASP A 216 9.32 21.78 -9.74
CA ASP A 216 10.08 22.70 -10.62
C ASP A 216 11.46 22.19 -11.11
#